data_AF-A0A6A6FVQ3-F1
#
_entry.id   AF-A0A6A6FVQ3-F1
#
_cell.length_a   1.000
_cell.length_b   1.000
_cell.length_c   1.000
_cell.angle_alpha   90.00
_cell.angle_beta   90.00
_cell.angle_gamma   90.00
#
_symmetry.space_group_name_H-M   'P 1'
#
loop_
_entity.id
_entity.type
_entity.pdbx_description
1 polymer ?
#
loop_
_entity_poly.entity_id
_entity_poly.type
_entity_poly.pdbx_seq_one_letter_code
_entity_poly.pdbx_strand_id
1 'polypeptide(L)'
;MATQNASAGVPIAIQPDGEMQRVRLLELPADLLALLTSEKPPRLHIKSIQVPPGGNPKEAHSVLCTPDKTYQIRQVSTSNSVYLIQPRDLSDPHPGAAAGLPRVGVEAVAKCDTSIELLPTSATSAAPYLQAALPTYASTGNYGSIEGGGQATKRELFSHIPLSDAECEAGWRQLACFESTDPPGCFIPSAKVKAEVWQSAMTAAVADGFDVCSPFPENDIPAYAIDLPGDWPRDIVIGVFAGVSSSTPGGHLAVDEQKAVRFAGANLLQAKSEGRAIEATAFLKAWRDAMPEAWRSKCDFAILQGYYSIEDNAQSIRYLDTTADAKAAVDASAKEAKSLGAKRKWHEKFKASKKTA
;
A
#
# COMPACT_ATOMS: atom_id res chain seq x y z
N MET A 1 0.95 -38.66 51.41
CA MET A 1 0.36 -37.57 52.21
C MET A 1 0.97 -36.26 51.73
N ALA A 2 0.18 -35.40 51.10
CA ALA A 2 0.66 -34.10 50.59
C ALA A 2 0.69 -33.10 51.75
N THR A 3 1.87 -32.57 52.07
CA THR A 3 2.15 -31.66 53.19
C THR A 3 1.99 -30.18 52.82
N GLN A 4 1.16 -29.84 51.82
CA GLN A 4 0.96 -28.45 51.45
C GLN A 4 0.01 -27.78 52.46
N ASN A 5 0.55 -26.84 53.24
CA ASN A 5 -0.22 -25.97 54.11
C ASN A 5 -1.14 -25.09 53.24
N ALA A 6 -2.44 -25.35 53.26
CA ALA A 6 -3.45 -24.73 52.38
C ALA A 6 -3.49 -23.18 52.49
N SER A 7 -2.93 -22.62 53.55
CA SER A 7 -2.91 -21.19 53.84
C SER A 7 -1.57 -20.51 53.55
N ALA A 8 -0.54 -21.22 53.07
CA ALA A 8 0.80 -20.66 52.83
C ALA A 8 1.00 -20.05 51.42
N GLY A 9 0.02 -20.16 50.52
CA GLY A 9 0.09 -19.66 49.15
C GLY A 9 -0.39 -18.21 48.97
N VAL A 10 -0.11 -17.66 47.78
CA VAL A 10 -0.75 -16.43 47.29
C VAL A 10 -2.19 -16.79 46.88
N PRO A 11 -3.22 -16.18 47.50
CA PRO A 11 -4.60 -16.47 47.17
C PRO A 11 -4.92 -16.01 45.74
N ILE A 12 -5.58 -16.88 44.97
CA ILE A 12 -6.08 -16.58 43.63
C ILE A 12 -7.62 -16.60 43.62
N ALA A 13 -8.22 -15.54 43.10
CA ALA A 13 -9.65 -15.48 42.79
C ALA A 13 -9.85 -15.46 41.26
N ILE A 14 -10.99 -15.97 40.79
CA ILE A 14 -11.38 -15.87 39.39
C ILE A 14 -12.67 -15.05 39.36
N GLN A 15 -12.69 -13.96 38.60
CA GLN A 15 -13.92 -13.18 38.44
C GLN A 15 -14.99 -14.02 37.74
N PRO A 16 -16.28 -13.85 38.09
CA PRO A 16 -17.37 -14.46 37.35
C PRO A 16 -17.31 -14.07 35.86
N ASP A 17 -17.73 -14.97 34.97
CA ASP A 17 -17.66 -14.76 33.51
C ASP A 17 -18.34 -13.45 33.04
N GLY A 18 -19.42 -13.03 33.72
CA GLY A 18 -20.13 -11.78 33.42
C GLY A 18 -19.38 -10.50 33.79
N GLU A 19 -18.35 -10.59 34.63
CA GLU A 19 -17.54 -9.48 35.13
C GLU A 19 -16.14 -9.44 34.50
N MET A 20 -15.75 -10.49 33.78
CA MET A 20 -14.45 -10.56 33.12
C MET A 20 -14.27 -9.46 32.06
N GLN A 21 -13.07 -8.90 32.01
CA GLN A 21 -12.66 -7.88 31.06
C GLN A 21 -12.57 -8.44 29.63
N ARG A 22 -12.99 -7.63 28.65
CA ARG A 22 -12.91 -7.96 27.22
C ARG A 22 -11.58 -7.48 26.64
N VAL A 23 -10.52 -8.19 26.98
CA VAL A 23 -9.16 -7.91 26.53
C VAL A 23 -8.67 -9.00 25.57
N ARG A 24 -7.83 -8.61 24.62
CA ARG A 24 -7.16 -9.54 23.70
C ARG A 24 -5.66 -9.35 23.76
N LEU A 25 -4.93 -10.46 23.69
CA LEU A 25 -3.47 -10.44 23.64
C LEU A 25 -3.02 -10.10 22.22
N LEU A 26 -2.16 -9.10 22.10
CA LEU A 26 -1.53 -8.71 20.84
C LEU A 26 -0.04 -9.02 20.93
N GLU A 27 0.47 -9.81 20.01
CA GLU A 27 1.90 -10.01 19.83
C GLU A 27 2.54 -8.70 19.37
N LEU A 28 3.67 -8.33 20.00
CA LEU A 28 4.44 -7.15 19.67
C LEU A 28 5.79 -7.57 19.07
N PRO A 29 5.95 -7.53 17.74
CA PRO A 29 7.24 -7.63 17.10
C PRO A 29 8.24 -6.62 17.68
N ALA A 30 9.53 -6.93 17.65
CA ALA A 30 10.56 -6.14 18.34
C ALA A 30 10.60 -4.66 17.90
N ASP A 31 10.37 -4.39 16.62
CA ASP A 31 10.30 -3.03 16.10
C ASP A 31 9.03 -2.29 16.53
N LEU A 32 7.89 -2.98 16.60
CA LEU A 32 6.65 -2.40 17.13
C LEU A 32 6.74 -2.13 18.63
N LEU A 33 7.37 -3.03 19.40
CA LEU A 33 7.62 -2.82 20.82
C LEU A 33 8.49 -1.58 21.02
N ALA A 34 9.61 -1.47 20.31
CA ALA A 34 10.49 -0.32 20.36
C ALA A 34 9.75 0.99 20.01
N LEU A 35 8.86 0.94 19.02
CA LEU A 35 8.05 2.09 18.60
C LEU A 35 7.07 2.53 19.71
N LEU A 36 6.37 1.58 20.33
CA LEU A 36 5.41 1.81 21.41
C LEU A 36 6.06 2.29 22.71
N THR A 37 7.30 1.88 22.98
CA THR A 37 8.07 2.29 24.17
C THR A 37 8.97 3.50 23.92
N SER A 38 8.93 4.11 22.74
CA SER A 38 9.71 5.30 22.42
C SER A 38 9.24 6.54 23.19
N GLU A 39 10.04 7.61 23.25
CA GLU A 39 9.66 8.86 23.95
C GLU A 39 8.41 9.52 23.35
N LYS A 40 8.16 9.30 22.06
CA LYS A 40 7.04 9.87 21.30
C LYS A 40 6.37 8.77 20.47
N PRO A 41 5.64 7.85 21.12
CA PRO A 41 5.03 6.72 20.42
C PRO A 41 3.99 7.25 19.42
N PRO A 42 4.05 6.84 18.14
CA PRO A 42 3.11 7.29 17.13
C PRO A 42 1.74 6.64 17.33
N ARG A 43 0.73 7.22 16.68
CA ARG A 43 -0.59 6.60 16.60
C ARG A 43 -0.56 5.42 15.64
N LEU A 44 -1.00 4.27 16.13
CA LEU A 44 -1.23 3.08 15.31
C LEU A 44 -2.69 3.04 14.86
N HIS A 45 -2.91 2.54 13.65
CA HIS A 45 -4.25 2.45 13.07
C HIS A 45 -4.57 1.01 12.72
N ILE A 46 -5.77 0.55 13.07
CA ILE A 46 -6.32 -0.69 12.52
C ILE A 46 -7.19 -0.31 11.33
N LYS A 47 -6.78 -0.70 10.13
CA LYS A 47 -7.52 -0.44 8.88
C LYS A 47 -8.08 -1.76 8.36
N SER A 48 -9.22 -1.73 7.67
CA SER A 48 -9.80 -2.91 7.05
C SER A 48 -10.42 -2.55 5.71
N ILE A 49 -10.40 -3.51 4.78
CA ILE A 49 -11.09 -3.37 3.51
C ILE A 49 -12.57 -3.74 3.71
N GLN A 50 -13.46 -2.81 3.38
CA GLN A 50 -14.88 -3.11 3.30
C GLN A 50 -15.16 -3.83 1.98
N VAL A 51 -15.54 -5.10 2.08
CA VAL A 51 -15.98 -5.88 0.91
C VAL A 51 -17.42 -5.47 0.59
N PRO A 52 -17.72 -4.99 -0.64
CA PRO A 52 -19.07 -4.62 -1.03
C PRO A 52 -20.06 -5.80 -0.92
N PRO A 53 -21.38 -5.54 -0.81
CA PRO A 53 -22.39 -6.59 -0.83
C PRO A 53 -22.28 -7.46 -2.10
N GLY A 54 -22.04 -8.76 -1.93
CA GLY A 54 -21.82 -9.71 -3.04
C GLY A 54 -20.35 -9.93 -3.43
N GLY A 55 -19.41 -9.19 -2.82
CA GLY A 55 -17.97 -9.45 -2.95
C GLY A 55 -17.52 -10.69 -2.18
N ASN A 56 -16.30 -11.15 -2.44
CA ASN A 56 -15.75 -12.34 -1.79
C ASN A 56 -15.35 -12.01 -0.33
N PRO A 57 -15.99 -12.62 0.69
CA PRO A 57 -15.68 -12.32 2.09
C PRO A 57 -14.23 -12.62 2.49
N LYS A 58 -13.53 -13.45 1.71
CA LYS A 58 -12.10 -13.77 1.93
C LYS A 58 -11.17 -12.61 1.61
N GLU A 59 -11.65 -11.57 0.92
CA GLU A 59 -10.89 -10.36 0.66
C GLU A 59 -10.91 -9.42 1.87
N ALA A 60 -11.91 -9.55 2.75
CA ALA A 60 -11.99 -8.79 3.99
C ALA A 60 -10.86 -9.24 4.92
N HIS A 61 -9.90 -8.36 5.15
CA HIS A 61 -8.86 -8.54 6.14
C HIS A 61 -8.61 -7.22 6.86
N SER A 62 -8.10 -7.34 8.09
CA SER A 62 -7.68 -6.20 8.90
C SER A 62 -6.17 -6.15 8.95
N VAL A 63 -5.64 -4.94 8.97
CA VAL A 63 -4.21 -4.67 9.09
C VAL A 63 -3.96 -3.70 10.22
N LEU A 64 -2.78 -3.80 10.82
CA LEU A 64 -2.25 -2.79 11.72
C LEU A 64 -1.23 -1.95 10.95
N CYS A 65 -1.45 -0.64 10.89
CA CYS A 65 -0.56 0.30 10.25
C CYS A 65 0.18 1.12 11.31
N THR A 66 1.50 1.09 11.21
CA THR A 66 2.40 2.13 11.74
C THR A 66 2.49 3.27 10.72
N PRO A 67 3.23 4.37 11.00
CA PRO A 67 3.42 5.42 10.01
C PRO A 67 4.03 4.94 8.69
N ASP A 68 4.91 3.92 8.74
CA ASP A 68 5.76 3.49 7.63
C ASP A 68 5.61 2.01 7.23
N LYS A 69 4.92 1.20 8.03
CA LYS A 69 4.74 -0.25 7.79
C LYS A 69 3.33 -0.73 8.06
N THR A 70 2.96 -1.78 7.34
CA THR A 70 1.70 -2.52 7.52
C THR A 70 1.96 -3.96 7.96
N TYR A 71 1.17 -4.42 8.93
CA TYR A 71 1.16 -5.77 9.46
C TYR A 71 -0.20 -6.42 9.21
N GLN A 72 -0.19 -7.62 8.66
CA GLN A 72 -1.39 -8.44 8.58
C GLN A 72 -1.76 -8.97 9.96
N ILE A 73 -3.02 -8.79 10.35
CA ILE A 73 -3.56 -9.26 11.62
C ILE A 73 -4.05 -10.70 11.45
N ARG A 74 -3.55 -11.62 12.28
CA ARG A 74 -4.00 -13.01 12.32
C ARG A 74 -4.41 -13.39 13.74
N GLN A 75 -5.53 -14.09 13.88
CA GLN A 75 -5.94 -14.65 15.17
C GLN A 75 -5.47 -16.10 15.28
N VAL A 76 -4.89 -16.47 16.42
CA VAL A 76 -4.47 -17.82 16.75
C VAL A 76 -5.15 -18.28 18.03
N SER A 77 -5.77 -19.45 17.98
CA SER A 77 -6.40 -20.10 19.13
C SER A 77 -5.38 -20.95 19.89
N THR A 78 -5.53 -21.04 21.20
CA THR A 78 -4.75 -21.94 22.04
C THR A 78 -5.65 -22.96 22.73
N SER A 79 -5.17 -24.20 22.88
CA SER A 79 -5.84 -25.20 23.72
C SER A 79 -5.55 -25.01 25.22
N ASN A 80 -4.60 -24.13 25.56
CA ASN A 80 -4.24 -23.84 26.95
C ASN A 80 -5.22 -22.83 27.54
N SER A 81 -5.46 -22.93 28.86
CA SER A 81 -6.20 -21.90 29.58
C SER A 81 -5.26 -20.78 30.00
N VAL A 82 -5.31 -19.65 29.30
CA VAL A 82 -4.54 -18.45 29.63
C VAL A 82 -5.45 -17.46 30.35
N TYR A 83 -5.04 -17.04 31.55
CA TYR A 83 -5.74 -16.02 32.32
C TYR A 83 -4.85 -14.80 32.48
N LEU A 84 -5.43 -13.61 32.30
CA LEU A 84 -4.81 -12.37 32.72
C LEU A 84 -5.17 -12.12 34.18
N ILE A 85 -4.14 -11.93 34.99
CA ILE A 85 -4.28 -11.69 36.42
C ILE A 85 -3.84 -10.27 36.77
N GLN A 86 -4.49 -9.67 37.75
CA GLN A 86 -4.07 -8.42 38.37
C GLN A 86 -3.87 -8.59 39.87
N PRO A 87 -2.99 -7.78 40.51
CA PRO A 87 -2.91 -7.73 41.97
C PRO A 87 -4.26 -7.34 42.58
N ARG A 88 -4.64 -7.99 43.68
CA ARG A 88 -5.84 -7.68 44.46
C ARG A 88 -5.47 -7.55 45.93
N ASP A 89 -5.72 -6.37 46.50
CA ASP A 89 -5.61 -6.18 47.93
C ASP A 89 -6.74 -6.93 48.63
N LEU A 90 -6.37 -7.84 49.54
CA LEU A 90 -7.34 -8.52 50.39
C LEU A 90 -7.40 -7.81 51.74
N SER A 91 -8.62 -7.44 52.13
CA SER A 91 -8.90 -6.96 53.48
C SER A 91 -8.52 -8.03 54.50
N ASP A 92 -7.81 -7.64 55.56
CA ASP A 92 -7.42 -8.57 56.62
C ASP A 92 -8.69 -9.17 57.27
N PRO A 93 -8.86 -10.51 57.29
CA PRO A 93 -10.02 -11.14 57.91
C PRO A 93 -10.10 -10.93 59.44
N HIS A 94 -9.02 -10.45 60.10
CA HIS A 94 -8.97 -10.29 61.55
C HIS A 94 -8.62 -8.86 61.98
N PRO A 95 -9.61 -7.97 62.18
CA PRO A 95 -9.40 -6.58 62.59
C PRO A 95 -8.86 -6.38 64.03
N GLY A 96 -8.38 -7.45 64.71
CA GLY A 96 -8.09 -7.44 66.16
C GLY A 96 -6.71 -7.93 66.59
N ALA A 97 -5.85 -8.41 65.68
CA ALA A 97 -4.48 -8.83 66.02
C ALA A 97 -3.47 -7.94 65.29
N ALA A 98 -2.63 -7.25 66.06
CA ALA A 98 -1.52 -6.37 65.68
C ALA A 98 -1.20 -6.32 64.16
N ALA A 99 -1.64 -5.25 63.50
CA ALA A 99 -1.16 -4.73 62.21
C ALA A 99 -0.51 -5.78 61.29
N GLY A 100 -1.30 -6.75 60.83
CA GLY A 100 -0.89 -7.64 59.75
C GLY A 100 -0.64 -6.83 58.49
N LEU A 101 0.46 -7.12 57.78
CA LEU A 101 0.72 -6.54 56.46
C LEU A 101 -0.44 -6.91 55.52
N PRO A 102 -0.90 -6.00 54.62
CA PRO A 102 -1.92 -6.29 53.63
C PRO A 102 -1.55 -7.57 52.87
N ARG A 103 -2.45 -8.55 52.85
CA ARG A 103 -2.21 -9.79 52.10
C ARG A 103 -2.55 -9.54 50.65
N VAL A 104 -1.52 -9.36 49.82
CA VAL A 104 -1.69 -9.21 48.36
C VAL A 104 -2.07 -10.57 47.77
N GLY A 105 -3.27 -10.65 47.20
CA GLY A 105 -3.73 -11.76 46.36
C GLY A 105 -3.62 -11.42 44.88
N VAL A 106 -4.04 -12.36 44.05
CA VAL A 106 -4.22 -12.14 42.61
C VAL A 106 -5.63 -12.50 42.19
N GLU A 107 -6.14 -11.79 41.19
CA GLU A 107 -7.46 -12.04 40.62
C GLU A 107 -7.34 -12.21 39.11
N ALA A 108 -7.90 -13.30 38.59
CA ALA A 108 -8.05 -13.51 37.16
C ALA A 108 -9.22 -12.67 36.65
N VAL A 109 -8.89 -11.68 35.82
CA VAL A 109 -9.82 -10.68 35.30
C VAL A 109 -10.22 -10.91 33.86
N ALA A 110 -9.48 -11.74 33.14
CA ALA A 110 -9.86 -12.15 31.80
C ALA A 110 -9.33 -13.55 31.49
N LYS A 111 -10.04 -14.22 30.59
CA LYS A 111 -9.62 -15.48 29.97
C LYS A 111 -9.33 -15.22 28.50
N CYS A 112 -8.14 -15.57 28.06
CA CYS A 112 -7.70 -15.41 26.67
C CYS A 112 -7.54 -16.79 26.03
N ASP A 113 -8.53 -17.17 25.24
CA ASP A 113 -8.55 -18.36 24.40
C ASP A 113 -7.89 -18.14 23.02
N THR A 114 -7.61 -16.87 22.70
CA THR A 114 -6.97 -16.46 21.46
C THR A 114 -5.92 -15.36 21.67
N SER A 115 -4.91 -15.35 20.81
CA SER A 115 -3.96 -14.26 20.66
C SER A 115 -4.01 -13.71 19.23
N ILE A 116 -3.61 -12.46 19.10
CA ILE A 116 -3.47 -11.77 17.82
C ILE A 116 -1.99 -11.74 17.48
N GLU A 117 -1.63 -12.33 16.35
CA GLU A 117 -0.29 -12.29 15.76
C GLU A 117 -0.24 -11.17 14.71
N LEU A 118 0.91 -10.51 14.61
CA LEU A 118 1.19 -9.49 13.62
C LEU A 118 2.25 -9.99 12.65
N LEU A 119 1.85 -10.23 11.41
CA LEU A 119 2.75 -10.69 10.36
C LEU A 119 3.19 -9.48 9.53
N PRO A 120 4.50 -9.20 9.40
CA PRO A 120 4.97 -8.12 8.55
C PRO A 120 4.59 -8.41 7.10
N THR A 121 4.02 -7.42 6.43
CA THR A 121 3.70 -7.51 5.00
C THR A 121 4.89 -6.97 4.19
N SER A 122 5.16 -7.58 3.04
CA SER A 122 6.06 -6.95 2.05
C SER A 122 5.45 -5.63 1.58
N ALA A 123 6.28 -4.61 1.38
CA ALA A 123 5.83 -3.31 0.88
C ALA A 123 4.93 -3.48 -0.35
N THR A 124 3.67 -3.09 -0.21
CA THR A 124 2.65 -3.27 -1.25
C THR A 124 2.34 -1.91 -1.86
N SER A 125 2.29 -1.84 -3.20
CA SER A 125 1.98 -0.58 -3.87
C SER A 125 0.53 -0.19 -3.61
N ALA A 126 0.31 1.05 -3.17
CA ALA A 126 -1.03 1.63 -3.04
C ALA A 126 -1.66 1.99 -4.40
N ALA A 127 -0.91 1.93 -5.50
CA ALA A 127 -1.37 2.36 -6.82
C ALA A 127 -2.69 1.71 -7.27
N PRO A 128 -2.94 0.40 -7.10
CA PRO A 128 -4.21 -0.22 -7.52
C PRO A 128 -5.42 0.32 -6.73
N TYR A 129 -5.26 0.59 -5.43
CA TYR A 129 -6.31 1.18 -4.60
C TYR A 129 -6.64 2.60 -5.06
N LEU A 130 -5.60 3.39 -5.33
CA LEU A 130 -5.75 4.76 -5.81
C LEU A 130 -6.41 4.81 -7.20
N GLN A 131 -6.00 3.95 -8.13
CA GLN A 131 -6.58 3.85 -9.47
C GLN A 131 -8.06 3.46 -9.44
N ALA A 132 -8.47 2.61 -8.49
CA ALA A 132 -9.87 2.23 -8.32
C ALA A 132 -10.72 3.35 -7.69
N ALA A 133 -10.12 4.19 -6.85
CA ALA A 133 -10.85 5.20 -6.06
C ALA A 133 -10.87 6.60 -6.70
N LEU A 134 -9.92 6.92 -7.57
CA LEU A 134 -9.70 8.30 -8.04
C LEU A 134 -10.08 8.50 -9.52
N PRO A 135 -10.87 9.54 -9.83
CA PRO A 135 -11.15 9.92 -11.21
C PRO A 135 -9.87 10.36 -11.94
N THR A 136 -9.85 10.12 -13.25
CA THR A 136 -8.75 10.57 -14.12
C THR A 136 -8.95 12.03 -14.53
N TYR A 137 -7.94 12.88 -14.35
CA TYR A 137 -7.92 14.25 -14.82
C TYR A 137 -7.36 14.32 -16.25
N ALA A 138 -8.15 14.81 -17.20
CA ALA A 138 -7.74 14.96 -18.60
C ALA A 138 -7.44 16.42 -18.97
N SER A 139 -8.24 17.36 -18.48
CA SER A 139 -8.00 18.81 -18.59
C SER A 139 -8.89 19.55 -17.60
N THR A 140 -8.70 20.87 -17.46
CA THR A 140 -9.64 21.73 -16.73
C THR A 140 -11.04 21.57 -17.32
N GLY A 141 -12.01 21.26 -16.47
CA GLY A 141 -13.40 20.98 -16.84
C GLY A 141 -13.65 19.60 -17.47
N ASN A 142 -12.63 18.75 -17.64
CA ASN A 142 -12.78 17.40 -18.21
C ASN A 142 -12.14 16.35 -17.28
N TYR A 143 -13.00 15.72 -16.49
CA TYR A 143 -12.63 14.72 -15.51
C TYR A 143 -13.40 13.43 -15.77
N GLY A 144 -12.75 12.29 -15.55
CA GLY A 144 -13.44 11.01 -15.45
C GLY A 144 -14.43 11.03 -14.29
N SER A 145 -15.42 10.15 -14.35
CA SER A 145 -16.38 9.95 -13.26
C SER A 145 -16.14 8.61 -12.61
N ILE A 146 -15.99 8.61 -11.29
CA ILE A 146 -16.05 7.41 -10.45
C ILE A 146 -17.11 7.70 -9.38
N GLU A 147 -18.08 6.80 -9.19
CA GLU A 147 -19.12 6.98 -8.18
C GLU A 147 -18.49 7.12 -6.79
N GLY A 148 -18.72 8.27 -6.14
CA GLY A 148 -18.10 8.62 -4.84
C GLY A 148 -16.58 8.84 -4.90
N GLY A 149 -15.97 8.70 -6.08
CA GLY A 149 -14.54 8.89 -6.28
C GLY A 149 -14.17 10.35 -6.41
N GLY A 150 -13.01 10.70 -5.87
CA GLY A 150 -12.42 12.02 -5.99
C GLY A 150 -12.95 13.09 -5.03
N GLN A 151 -14.14 12.98 -4.42
CA GLN A 151 -14.63 14.02 -3.50
C GLN A 151 -13.98 13.99 -2.09
N ALA A 152 -13.28 12.91 -1.76
CA ALA A 152 -12.60 12.75 -0.49
C ALA A 152 -11.28 13.52 -0.46
N THR A 153 -10.90 14.03 0.71
CA THR A 153 -9.55 14.56 0.94
C THR A 153 -8.51 13.44 0.86
N LYS A 154 -7.24 13.78 0.61
CA LYS A 154 -6.15 12.78 0.56
C LYS A 154 -6.09 11.95 1.85
N ARG A 155 -6.29 12.61 3.00
CA ARG A 155 -6.27 11.96 4.32
C ARG A 155 -7.43 10.96 4.50
N GLU A 156 -8.63 11.34 4.07
CA GLU A 156 -9.79 10.45 4.14
C GLU A 156 -9.62 9.24 3.22
N LEU A 157 -9.12 9.46 1.99
CA LEU A 157 -8.79 8.40 1.06
C LEU A 157 -7.82 7.37 1.69
N PHE A 158 -6.73 7.84 2.30
CA PHE A 158 -5.72 6.97 2.92
C PHE A 158 -6.26 6.21 4.13
N SER A 159 -7.31 6.71 4.79
CA SER A 159 -7.96 6.01 5.91
C SER A 159 -8.72 4.75 5.47
N HIS A 160 -9.12 4.68 4.19
CA HIS A 160 -9.84 3.56 3.60
C HIS A 160 -8.94 2.55 2.87
N ILE A 161 -7.65 2.86 2.70
CA ILE A 161 -6.67 1.95 2.09
C ILE A 161 -6.01 1.13 3.20
N PRO A 162 -5.97 -0.21 3.11
CA PRO A 162 -5.38 -1.08 4.13
C PRO A 162 -3.85 -1.11 4.05
N LEU A 163 -3.22 0.07 3.98
CA LEU A 163 -1.77 0.28 3.92
C LEU A 163 -1.37 1.43 4.86
N SER A 164 -0.09 1.49 5.19
CA SER A 164 0.47 2.59 5.97
C SER A 164 0.43 3.90 5.19
N ASP A 165 0.55 5.02 5.88
CA ASP A 165 0.50 6.32 5.23
C ASP A 165 1.71 6.50 4.31
N ALA A 166 2.89 6.01 4.69
CA ALA A 166 4.07 6.04 3.80
C ALA A 166 3.90 5.20 2.53
N GLU A 167 3.27 4.03 2.61
CA GLU A 167 2.96 3.21 1.42
C GLU A 167 1.91 3.87 0.53
N CYS A 168 0.90 4.50 1.12
CA CYS A 168 -0.08 5.31 0.40
C CYS A 168 0.58 6.50 -0.30
N GLU A 169 1.47 7.22 0.40
CA GLU A 169 2.25 8.34 -0.15
C GLU A 169 3.17 7.90 -1.29
N ALA A 170 3.79 6.73 -1.19
CA ALA A 170 4.61 6.17 -2.26
C ALA A 170 3.76 5.91 -3.53
N GLY A 171 2.58 5.31 -3.38
CA GLY A 171 1.64 5.11 -4.49
C GLY A 171 1.09 6.43 -5.05
N TRP A 172 0.81 7.40 -4.18
CA TRP A 172 0.35 8.74 -4.54
C TRP A 172 1.37 9.45 -5.44
N ARG A 173 2.64 9.48 -5.03
CA ARG A 173 3.75 10.02 -5.84
C ARG A 173 3.93 9.23 -7.13
N GLN A 174 3.93 7.89 -7.07
CA GLN A 174 4.09 7.03 -8.26
C GLN A 174 3.09 7.36 -9.37
N LEU A 175 1.84 7.64 -9.00
CA LEU A 175 0.77 7.95 -9.94
C LEU A 175 0.65 9.44 -10.27
N ALA A 176 1.50 10.29 -9.69
CA ALA A 176 1.40 11.75 -9.72
C ALA A 176 0.00 12.23 -9.29
N CYS A 177 -0.61 11.57 -8.31
CA CYS A 177 -1.89 11.98 -7.77
C CYS A 177 -1.77 13.40 -7.18
N PHE A 178 -2.87 14.13 -7.20
CA PHE A 178 -2.94 15.47 -6.63
C PHE A 178 -4.31 15.73 -6.02
N GLU A 179 -4.34 16.66 -5.07
CA GLU A 179 -5.56 17.17 -4.45
C GLU A 179 -5.80 18.57 -5.04
N SER A 180 -6.99 18.78 -5.59
CA SER A 180 -7.42 19.99 -6.26
C SER A 180 -8.42 20.72 -5.38
N THR A 181 -8.36 22.05 -5.39
CA THR A 181 -9.38 22.90 -4.78
C THR A 181 -10.53 23.23 -5.73
N ASP A 182 -10.29 23.15 -7.06
CA ASP A 182 -11.28 23.43 -8.08
C ASP A 182 -11.11 22.52 -9.32
N PRO A 183 -11.96 21.49 -9.50
CA PRO A 183 -12.98 21.03 -8.56
C PRO A 183 -12.35 20.47 -7.28
N PRO A 184 -13.05 20.54 -6.14
CA PRO A 184 -12.54 19.97 -4.89
C PRO A 184 -12.42 18.46 -5.01
N GLY A 185 -11.23 17.92 -4.73
CA GLY A 185 -11.04 16.49 -4.72
C GLY A 185 -9.67 15.95 -5.05
N CYS A 186 -9.51 14.63 -4.96
CA CYS A 186 -8.31 13.91 -5.35
C CYS A 186 -8.44 13.34 -6.78
N PHE A 187 -7.37 13.43 -7.57
CA PHE A 187 -7.36 13.03 -8.96
C PHE A 187 -6.06 12.32 -9.36
N ILE A 188 -6.15 11.50 -10.40
CA ILE A 188 -4.99 10.94 -11.11
C ILE A 188 -4.87 11.64 -12.46
N PRO A 189 -3.77 12.34 -12.77
CA PRO A 189 -3.59 12.90 -14.11
C PRO A 189 -3.51 11.80 -15.16
N SER A 190 -4.17 12.04 -16.30
CA SER A 190 -4.05 11.19 -17.48
C SER A 190 -2.60 11.14 -17.97
N ALA A 191 -2.25 10.08 -18.70
CA ALA A 191 -0.92 9.96 -19.31
C ALA A 191 -0.59 11.10 -20.26
N LYS A 192 -1.60 11.63 -20.97
CA LYS A 192 -1.46 12.81 -21.82
C LYS A 192 -1.02 14.03 -21.02
N VAL A 193 -1.73 14.36 -19.93
CA VAL A 193 -1.39 15.49 -19.07
C VAL A 193 0.01 15.33 -18.48
N LYS A 194 0.35 14.13 -17.98
CA LYS A 194 1.69 13.82 -17.46
C LYS A 194 2.78 14.05 -18.50
N ALA A 195 2.56 13.59 -19.74
CA ALA A 195 3.51 13.75 -20.83
C ALA A 195 3.65 15.24 -21.25
N GLU A 196 2.55 15.99 -21.32
CA GLU A 196 2.56 17.40 -21.71
C GLU A 196 3.24 18.30 -20.66
N VAL A 197 2.96 18.08 -19.37
CA VAL A 197 3.63 18.79 -18.27
C VAL A 197 5.14 18.52 -18.31
N TRP A 198 5.52 17.24 -18.42
CA TRP A 198 6.92 16.85 -18.51
C TRP A 198 7.62 17.49 -19.72
N GLN A 199 7.06 17.38 -20.91
CA GLN A 199 7.65 17.93 -22.14
C GLN A 199 7.77 19.45 -22.10
N SER A 200 6.76 20.14 -21.56
CA SER A 200 6.80 21.60 -21.43
C SER A 200 7.90 22.04 -20.49
N ALA A 201 8.06 21.34 -19.36
CA ALA A 201 9.12 21.63 -18.40
C ALA A 201 10.52 21.31 -18.94
N MET A 202 10.69 20.22 -19.69
CA MET A 202 11.97 19.92 -20.33
C MET A 202 12.32 20.97 -21.40
N THR A 203 11.32 21.45 -22.14
CA THR A 203 11.51 22.52 -23.13
C THR A 203 11.96 23.82 -22.47
N ALA A 204 11.30 24.22 -21.37
CA ALA A 204 11.68 25.39 -20.58
C ALA A 204 13.09 25.24 -19.99
N ALA A 205 13.39 24.09 -19.37
CA ALA A 205 14.71 23.82 -18.80
C ALA A 205 15.84 23.94 -19.84
N VAL A 206 15.64 23.42 -21.04
CA VAL A 206 16.61 23.53 -22.14
C VAL A 206 16.73 24.95 -22.66
N ALA A 207 15.60 25.67 -22.82
CA ALA A 207 15.59 27.04 -23.31
C ALA A 207 16.36 27.99 -22.38
N ASP A 208 16.21 27.80 -21.07
CA ASP A 208 16.80 28.67 -20.05
C ASP A 208 18.12 28.14 -19.47
N GLY A 209 18.56 26.94 -19.90
CA GLY A 209 19.83 26.34 -19.47
C GLY A 209 19.82 25.85 -18.02
N PHE A 210 18.67 25.43 -17.48
CA PHE A 210 18.58 24.86 -16.13
C PHE A 210 19.17 23.44 -16.08
N ASP A 211 19.85 23.14 -14.98
CA ASP A 211 20.17 21.76 -14.61
C ASP A 211 18.93 21.06 -14.03
N VAL A 212 18.41 20.09 -14.77
CA VAL A 212 17.21 19.30 -14.44
C VAL A 212 17.38 18.50 -13.14
N CYS A 213 18.60 18.17 -12.74
CA CYS A 213 18.88 17.44 -11.50
C CYS A 213 19.04 18.36 -10.27
N SER A 214 18.89 19.66 -10.42
CA SER A 214 18.99 20.61 -9.31
C SER A 214 17.97 20.28 -8.21
N PRO A 215 18.38 20.19 -6.94
CA PRO A 215 17.46 19.93 -5.85
C PRO A 215 16.41 21.03 -5.67
N PHE A 216 15.18 20.64 -5.33
CA PHE A 216 14.04 21.51 -5.04
C PHE A 216 13.24 21.02 -3.81
N PRO A 217 12.46 21.86 -3.12
CA PRO A 217 11.69 21.42 -1.94
C PRO A 217 10.63 20.36 -2.25
N GLU A 218 10.33 19.47 -1.29
CA GLU A 218 9.43 18.31 -1.51
C GLU A 218 7.99 18.67 -1.91
N ASN A 219 7.46 19.79 -1.38
CA ASN A 219 6.11 20.26 -1.67
C ASN A 219 6.11 21.42 -2.68
N ASP A 220 7.11 21.45 -3.55
CA ASP A 220 7.33 22.52 -4.49
C ASP A 220 7.71 21.97 -5.87
N ILE A 221 7.84 22.86 -6.85
CA ILE A 221 8.20 22.55 -8.22
C ILE A 221 9.60 23.07 -8.54
N PRO A 222 10.33 22.43 -9.48
CA PRO A 222 11.59 22.97 -9.97
C PRO A 222 11.40 24.37 -10.58
N ALA A 223 12.45 25.20 -10.53
CA ALA A 223 12.38 26.58 -11.02
C ALA A 223 11.95 26.69 -12.49
N TYR A 224 12.41 25.77 -13.34
CA TYR A 224 12.04 25.70 -14.76
C TYR A 224 10.60 25.23 -15.02
N ALA A 225 9.85 24.87 -13.98
CA ALA A 225 8.48 24.40 -14.07
C ALA A 225 7.46 25.39 -13.47
N ILE A 226 7.89 26.59 -13.05
CA ILE A 226 7.02 27.60 -12.44
C ILE A 226 6.06 28.23 -13.46
N ASP A 227 6.59 28.67 -14.60
CA ASP A 227 5.85 29.41 -15.62
C ASP A 227 5.60 28.57 -16.88
N LEU A 228 5.10 27.34 -16.69
CA LEU A 228 4.75 26.48 -17.82
C LEU A 228 3.59 27.07 -18.63
N PRO A 229 3.61 26.95 -19.97
CA PRO A 229 2.59 27.54 -20.84
C PRO A 229 1.22 26.84 -20.78
N GLY A 230 1.11 25.70 -20.10
CA GLY A 230 -0.14 24.96 -19.98
C GLY A 230 -1.00 25.44 -18.82
N ASP A 231 -2.32 25.40 -19.02
CA ASP A 231 -3.32 25.72 -17.99
C ASP A 231 -3.53 24.52 -17.04
N TRP A 232 -2.47 24.12 -16.34
CA TRP A 232 -2.50 23.04 -15.37
C TRP A 232 -2.48 23.59 -13.94
N PRO A 233 -3.33 23.06 -13.03
CA PRO A 233 -3.19 23.33 -11.61
C PRO A 233 -1.78 23.02 -11.13
N ARG A 234 -1.25 23.89 -10.27
CA ARG A 234 0.10 23.77 -9.70
C ARG A 234 0.32 22.40 -9.05
N ASP A 235 -0.70 21.85 -8.39
CA ASP A 235 -0.65 20.56 -7.71
C ASP A 235 -0.39 19.38 -8.67
N ILE A 236 -0.79 19.49 -9.94
CA ILE A 236 -0.45 18.50 -10.97
C ILE A 236 1.05 18.55 -11.25
N VAL A 237 1.62 19.74 -11.39
CA VAL A 237 3.05 19.94 -11.65
C VAL A 237 3.87 19.40 -10.47
N ILE A 238 3.46 19.70 -9.23
CA ILE A 238 4.05 19.11 -8.02
C ILE A 238 3.98 17.58 -8.08
N GLY A 239 2.79 17.01 -8.34
CA GLY A 239 2.60 15.56 -8.40
C GLY A 239 3.49 14.89 -9.45
N VAL A 240 3.61 15.48 -10.64
CA VAL A 240 4.48 14.97 -11.72
C VAL A 240 5.94 14.97 -11.28
N PHE A 241 6.43 16.07 -10.71
CA PHE A 241 7.83 16.16 -10.28
C PHE A 241 8.13 15.30 -9.05
N ALA A 242 7.19 15.16 -8.11
CA ALA A 242 7.32 14.24 -7.00
C ALA A 242 7.42 12.78 -7.47
N GLY A 243 6.69 12.40 -8.52
CA GLY A 243 6.70 11.05 -9.08
C GLY A 243 8.00 10.64 -9.80
N VAL A 244 8.72 11.61 -10.36
CA VAL A 244 10.00 11.38 -11.07
C VAL A 244 11.23 11.68 -10.22
N SER A 245 11.06 12.06 -8.96
CA SER A 245 12.16 12.49 -8.10
C SER A 245 12.50 11.47 -7.01
N SER A 246 13.67 11.67 -6.41
CA SER A 246 14.15 10.93 -5.25
C SER A 246 14.57 11.92 -4.16
N SER A 247 14.40 11.53 -2.89
CA SER A 247 14.86 12.33 -1.75
C SER A 247 16.39 12.40 -1.74
N THR A 248 16.90 13.61 -1.59
CA THR A 248 18.32 13.91 -1.39
C THR A 248 18.67 13.84 0.10
N PRO A 249 19.95 13.69 0.46
CA PRO A 249 20.38 13.73 1.86
C PRO A 249 20.01 15.01 2.63
N GLY A 250 19.78 16.12 1.90
CA GLY A 250 19.38 17.41 2.47
C GLY A 250 17.88 17.58 2.70
N GLY A 251 17.06 16.55 2.47
CA GLY A 251 15.59 16.64 2.60
C GLY A 251 14.89 17.34 1.42
N HIS A 252 15.63 17.66 0.35
CA HIS A 252 15.08 18.13 -0.92
C HIS A 252 14.77 16.96 -1.85
N LEU A 253 13.98 17.19 -2.90
CA LEU A 253 13.83 16.28 -4.03
C LEU A 253 14.78 16.68 -5.15
N ALA A 254 15.26 15.69 -5.91
CA ALA A 254 15.94 15.92 -7.17
C ALA A 254 15.39 14.93 -8.21
N VAL A 255 15.28 15.37 -9.46
CA VAL A 255 14.81 14.50 -10.56
C VAL A 255 15.76 13.33 -10.69
N ASP A 256 15.20 12.13 -10.61
CA ASP A 256 15.92 10.88 -10.73
C ASP A 256 15.92 10.43 -12.19
N GLU A 257 17.11 10.29 -12.80
CA GLU A 257 17.26 9.96 -14.22
C GLU A 257 16.46 8.70 -14.60
N GLN A 258 16.56 7.64 -13.81
CA GLN A 258 15.92 6.35 -14.15
C GLN A 258 14.40 6.45 -14.03
N LYS A 259 13.90 7.09 -12.97
CA LYS A 259 12.45 7.30 -12.80
C LYS A 259 11.91 8.22 -13.89
N ALA A 260 12.59 9.32 -14.19
CA ALA A 260 12.18 10.28 -15.20
C ALA A 260 12.12 9.67 -16.61
N VAL A 261 13.17 8.94 -17.01
CA VAL A 261 13.21 8.23 -18.31
C VAL A 261 12.03 7.25 -18.42
N ARG A 262 11.82 6.41 -17.40
CA ARG A 262 10.70 5.45 -17.37
C ARG A 262 9.34 6.15 -17.38
N PHE A 263 9.15 7.18 -16.57
CA PHE A 263 7.92 7.95 -16.48
C PHE A 263 7.58 8.61 -17.82
N ALA A 264 8.53 9.30 -18.43
CA ALA A 264 8.33 9.97 -19.71
C ALA A 264 7.96 8.96 -20.80
N GLY A 265 8.68 7.83 -20.86
CA GLY A 265 8.42 6.78 -21.85
C GLY A 265 7.05 6.12 -21.68
N ALA A 266 6.69 5.71 -20.46
CA ALA A 266 5.42 5.05 -20.20
C ALA A 266 4.21 5.96 -20.48
N ASN A 267 4.25 7.22 -20.01
CA ASN A 267 3.15 8.15 -20.23
C ASN A 267 3.06 8.60 -21.70
N LEU A 268 4.19 8.81 -22.38
CA LEU A 268 4.19 9.13 -23.81
C LEU A 268 3.66 7.97 -24.64
N LEU A 269 4.02 6.72 -24.30
CA LEU A 269 3.54 5.53 -24.97
C LEU A 269 2.02 5.40 -24.82
N GLN A 270 1.52 5.50 -23.59
CA GLN A 270 0.09 5.44 -23.32
C GLN A 270 -0.67 6.55 -24.07
N ALA A 271 -0.15 7.78 -24.03
CA ALA A 271 -0.77 8.93 -24.69
C ALA A 271 -0.79 8.82 -26.22
N LYS A 272 0.28 8.29 -26.85
CA LYS A 272 0.35 8.13 -28.31
C LYS A 272 -0.37 6.89 -28.82
N SER A 273 -0.36 5.82 -28.03
CA SER A 273 -0.99 4.55 -28.41
C SER A 273 -2.51 4.68 -28.46
N GLU A 274 -3.13 5.35 -27.49
CA GLU A 274 -4.60 5.42 -27.35
C GLU A 274 -5.26 4.03 -27.49
N GLY A 275 -4.60 2.99 -26.98
CA GLY A 275 -5.02 1.58 -27.08
C GLY A 275 -4.73 0.89 -28.42
N ARG A 276 -4.06 1.56 -29.36
CA ARG A 276 -3.71 1.04 -30.69
C ARG A 276 -2.21 0.80 -30.82
N ALA A 277 -1.85 -0.11 -31.73
CA ALA A 277 -0.46 -0.32 -32.05
C ALA A 277 0.12 0.90 -32.77
N ILE A 278 1.33 1.31 -32.39
CA ILE A 278 2.09 2.41 -32.98
C ILE A 278 3.46 1.92 -33.43
N GLU A 279 4.06 2.63 -34.37
CA GLU A 279 5.36 2.27 -34.92
C GLU A 279 6.49 2.51 -33.91
N ALA A 280 7.30 1.48 -33.68
CA ALA A 280 8.26 1.43 -32.58
C ALA A 280 9.39 2.46 -32.73
N THR A 281 9.90 2.68 -33.95
CA THR A 281 11.02 3.61 -34.18
C THR A 281 10.60 5.07 -34.05
N ALA A 282 9.40 5.43 -34.52
CA ALA A 282 8.79 6.75 -34.34
C ALA A 282 8.51 7.04 -32.87
N PHE A 283 8.02 6.04 -32.11
CA PHE A 283 7.86 6.17 -30.66
C PHE A 283 9.22 6.42 -29.98
N LEU A 284 10.23 5.58 -30.27
CA LEU A 284 11.54 5.70 -29.63
C LEU A 284 12.19 7.06 -29.92
N LYS A 285 12.04 7.57 -31.15
CA LYS A 285 12.48 8.92 -31.51
C LYS A 285 11.75 9.98 -30.67
N ALA A 286 10.42 9.94 -30.63
CA ALA A 286 9.63 10.91 -29.86
C ALA A 286 9.94 10.85 -28.35
N TRP A 287 10.23 9.67 -27.80
CA TRP A 287 10.65 9.52 -26.42
C TRP A 287 12.01 10.19 -26.17
N ARG A 288 12.99 9.98 -27.05
CA ARG A 288 14.31 10.66 -26.96
C ARG A 288 14.18 12.17 -27.09
N ASP A 289 13.30 12.66 -27.96
CA ASP A 289 13.07 14.09 -28.14
C ASP A 289 12.44 14.74 -26.89
N ALA A 290 11.73 13.96 -26.06
CA ALA A 290 11.13 14.40 -24.80
C ALA A 290 12.08 14.36 -23.59
N MET A 291 13.35 13.98 -23.78
CA MET A 291 14.35 13.93 -22.70
C MET A 291 15.44 15.01 -22.88
N PRO A 292 16.08 15.45 -21.78
CA PRO A 292 17.34 16.19 -21.85
C PRO A 292 18.38 15.46 -22.69
N GLU A 293 19.26 16.21 -23.35
CA GLU A 293 20.25 15.64 -24.28
C GLU A 293 21.11 14.55 -23.64
N ALA A 294 21.52 14.75 -22.39
CA ALA A 294 22.31 13.80 -21.60
C ALA A 294 21.63 12.43 -21.41
N TRP A 295 20.29 12.36 -21.49
CA TRP A 295 19.51 11.16 -21.17
C TRP A 295 18.97 10.46 -22.42
N ARG A 296 19.13 11.02 -23.61
CA ARG A 296 18.61 10.42 -24.86
C ARG A 296 19.10 9.01 -25.12
N SER A 297 20.35 8.72 -24.78
CA SER A 297 20.94 7.38 -24.92
C SER A 297 20.39 6.37 -23.91
N LYS A 298 19.66 6.83 -22.89
CA LYS A 298 19.04 5.98 -21.86
C LYS A 298 17.64 5.51 -22.25
N CYS A 299 17.00 6.13 -23.25
CA CYS A 299 15.71 5.68 -23.75
C CYS A 299 15.86 4.31 -24.44
N ASP A 300 15.42 3.26 -23.75
CA ASP A 300 15.48 1.87 -24.19
C ASP A 300 14.19 1.13 -23.81
N PHE A 301 13.71 0.26 -24.71
CA PHE A 301 12.50 -0.53 -24.48
C PHE A 301 12.58 -1.43 -23.24
N ALA A 302 13.76 -1.88 -22.84
CA ALA A 302 13.96 -2.66 -21.61
C ALA A 302 13.47 -1.91 -20.36
N ILE A 303 13.56 -0.57 -20.34
CA ILE A 303 13.07 0.25 -19.21
C ILE A 303 11.53 0.24 -19.13
N LEU A 304 10.86 0.03 -20.25
CA LEU A 304 9.41 -0.04 -20.35
C LEU A 304 8.88 -1.47 -20.31
N GLN A 305 9.69 -2.46 -19.95
CA GLN A 305 9.25 -3.85 -19.88
C GLN A 305 7.99 -3.97 -19.00
N GLY A 306 6.96 -4.62 -19.54
CA GLY A 306 5.65 -4.77 -18.89
C GLY A 306 4.63 -3.67 -19.20
N TYR A 307 5.03 -2.55 -19.84
CA TYR A 307 4.12 -1.50 -20.29
C TYR A 307 3.72 -1.61 -21.76
N TYR A 308 4.30 -2.56 -22.50
CA TYR A 308 4.01 -2.72 -23.92
C TYR A 308 4.00 -4.19 -24.35
N SER A 309 3.23 -4.47 -25.40
CA SER A 309 3.33 -5.69 -26.19
C SER A 309 3.94 -5.37 -27.55
N ILE A 310 4.66 -6.34 -28.10
CA ILE A 310 5.24 -6.27 -29.43
C ILE A 310 4.30 -6.94 -30.43
N GLU A 311 4.07 -6.27 -31.55
CA GLU A 311 3.31 -6.77 -32.69
C GLU A 311 4.17 -6.68 -33.97
N ASP A 312 3.76 -7.36 -35.03
CA ASP A 312 4.34 -7.28 -36.38
C ASP A 312 5.89 -7.39 -36.42
N ASN A 313 6.44 -8.47 -35.86
CA ASN A 313 7.89 -8.72 -35.85
C ASN A 313 8.74 -7.57 -35.27
N ALA A 314 8.26 -6.91 -34.20
CA ALA A 314 8.94 -5.79 -33.53
C ALA A 314 8.94 -4.45 -34.27
N GLN A 315 8.07 -4.29 -35.28
CA GLN A 315 7.85 -3.00 -35.92
C GLN A 315 6.79 -2.16 -35.19
N SER A 316 5.85 -2.82 -34.52
CA SER A 316 4.72 -2.17 -33.85
C SER A 316 4.72 -2.49 -32.36
N ILE A 317 4.34 -1.52 -31.53
CA ILE A 317 4.15 -1.69 -30.09
C ILE A 317 2.78 -1.15 -29.66
N ARG A 318 2.15 -1.82 -28.69
CA ARG A 318 0.90 -1.35 -28.08
C ARG A 318 1.10 -1.17 -26.58
N TYR A 319 0.55 -0.10 -26.01
CA TYR A 319 0.54 0.09 -24.56
C TYR A 319 -0.30 -1.00 -23.88
N LEU A 320 0.22 -1.59 -22.80
CA LEU A 320 -0.51 -2.50 -21.93
C LEU A 320 -1.04 -1.72 -20.74
N ASP A 321 -2.36 -1.70 -20.58
CA ASP A 321 -2.96 -1.13 -19.39
C ASP A 321 -2.86 -2.16 -18.26
N THR A 322 -1.88 -1.94 -17.38
CA THR A 322 -1.65 -2.77 -16.18
C THR A 322 -2.90 -2.94 -15.31
N THR A 323 -3.93 -2.11 -15.44
CA THR A 323 -5.21 -2.27 -14.73
C THR A 323 -6.25 -3.09 -15.51
N ALA A 324 -6.32 -2.95 -16.84
CA ALA A 324 -7.22 -3.72 -17.68
C ALA A 324 -6.75 -5.17 -17.86
N ASP A 325 -5.44 -5.38 -18.00
CA ASP A 325 -4.84 -6.70 -18.13
C ASP A 325 -4.74 -7.44 -16.80
N ALA A 326 -4.78 -6.74 -15.66
CA ALA A 326 -4.98 -7.37 -14.35
C ALA A 326 -6.38 -8.01 -14.24
N LYS A 327 -7.41 -7.37 -14.79
CA LYS A 327 -8.77 -7.93 -14.87
C LYS A 327 -8.80 -9.16 -15.80
N ALA A 328 -8.08 -9.10 -16.93
CA ALA A 328 -7.91 -10.23 -17.84
C ALA A 328 -7.08 -11.38 -17.22
N ALA A 329 -6.09 -11.08 -16.36
CA ALA A 329 -5.28 -12.07 -15.65
C ALA A 329 -6.07 -12.75 -14.51
N VAL A 330 -6.96 -12.03 -13.82
CA VAL A 330 -7.88 -12.61 -12.83
C VAL A 330 -8.92 -13.52 -13.51
N ASP A 331 -9.46 -13.12 -14.66
CA ASP A 331 -10.39 -13.94 -15.44
C ASP A 331 -9.70 -15.12 -16.15
N ALA A 332 -8.46 -14.96 -16.60
CA ALA A 332 -7.64 -16.04 -17.18
C ALA A 332 -7.22 -17.06 -16.12
N SER A 333 -6.83 -16.61 -14.92
CA SER A 333 -6.49 -17.50 -13.80
C SER A 333 -7.72 -18.24 -13.24
N ALA A 334 -8.92 -17.65 -13.33
CA ALA A 334 -10.18 -18.33 -13.01
C ALA A 334 -10.58 -19.38 -14.07
N LYS A 335 -10.21 -19.18 -15.34
CA LYS A 335 -10.41 -20.17 -16.43
C LYS A 335 -9.34 -21.26 -16.43
N GLU A 336 -8.08 -20.94 -16.10
CA GLU A 336 -7.00 -21.93 -15.96
C GLU A 336 -7.11 -22.78 -14.70
N ALA A 337 -7.59 -22.24 -13.57
CA ALA A 337 -7.89 -23.05 -12.38
C ALA A 337 -9.02 -24.06 -12.62
N LYS A 338 -9.95 -23.79 -13.55
CA LYS A 338 -10.97 -24.74 -13.99
C LYS A 338 -10.47 -25.74 -15.06
N SER A 339 -9.38 -25.44 -15.78
CA SER A 339 -8.84 -26.34 -16.82
C SER A 339 -7.65 -27.19 -16.35
N LEU A 340 -6.90 -26.77 -15.32
CA LEU A 340 -5.75 -27.48 -14.76
C LEU A 340 -6.12 -28.49 -13.65
N GLY A 341 -7.37 -28.46 -13.16
CA GLY A 341 -7.90 -29.45 -12.20
C GLY A 341 -8.36 -30.79 -12.81
N ALA A 342 -8.50 -30.88 -14.14
CA ALA A 342 -9.06 -32.07 -14.80
C ALA A 342 -8.02 -33.01 -15.45
N LYS A 343 -6.75 -32.60 -15.59
CA LYS A 343 -5.73 -33.39 -16.32
C LYS A 343 -4.73 -34.15 -15.45
N ARG A 344 -4.74 -33.98 -14.13
CA ARG A 344 -3.76 -34.59 -13.21
C ARG A 344 -4.16 -35.93 -12.57
N LYS A 345 -5.27 -36.57 -12.99
CA LYS A 345 -5.75 -37.85 -12.42
C LYS A 345 -5.95 -39.02 -13.40
N TRP A 346 -5.47 -38.90 -14.65
CA TRP A 346 -5.62 -39.99 -15.63
C TRP A 346 -4.56 -41.09 -15.48
N HIS A 347 -3.29 -40.72 -15.29
CA HIS A 347 -2.18 -41.68 -15.34
C HIS A 347 -2.01 -42.55 -14.08
N GLU A 348 -2.67 -42.24 -12.97
CA GLU A 348 -2.64 -43.09 -11.76
C GLU A 348 -3.75 -44.15 -11.71
N LYS A 349 -4.83 -43.99 -12.47
CA LYS A 349 -5.97 -44.94 -12.47
C LYS A 349 -5.75 -46.23 -13.29
N PHE A 350 -4.64 -46.36 -14.01
CA PHE A 350 -4.30 -47.58 -14.77
C PHE A 350 -3.10 -48.37 -14.21
N LYS A 351 -2.45 -47.90 -13.14
CA LYS A 351 -1.35 -48.63 -12.47
C LYS A 351 -1.78 -49.45 -11.25
N ALA A 352 -3.03 -49.30 -10.80
CA ALA A 352 -3.59 -50.01 -9.64
C ALA A 352 -4.61 -51.10 -10.01
N SER A 353 -4.44 -51.77 -11.16
CA SER A 353 -5.23 -52.94 -11.51
C SER A 353 -4.36 -54.06 -12.08
N LYS A 354 -4.01 -54.99 -11.18
CA LYS A 354 -3.60 -56.39 -11.40
C LYS A 354 -2.16 -56.68 -11.85
N LYS A 355 -1.26 -56.71 -10.86
CA LYS A 355 -0.47 -57.91 -10.54
C LYS A 355 -1.16 -58.62 -9.35
N THR A 356 -0.95 -59.93 -9.21
CA THR A 356 -1.55 -60.94 -8.28
C THR A 356 -2.99 -61.34 -8.64
N ALA A 357 -3.32 -62.61 -8.91
CA ALA A 357 -2.61 -63.89 -8.79
C ALA A 357 -2.72 -64.71 -10.08
#